data_AF-A0AAN1BIH3-F1
#
_entry.id   AF-A0AAN1BIH3-F1
#
_cell.length_a   1.000
_cell.length_b   1.000
_cell.length_c   1.000
_cell.angle_alpha   90.00
_cell.angle_beta   90.00
_cell.angle_gamma   90.00
#
_symmetry.space_group_name_H-M   'P 1'
#
loop_
_entity.id
_entity.type
_entity.pdbx_description
1 polymer ?
#
loop_
_entity_poly.entity_id
_entity_poly.type
_entity_poly.pdbx_seq_one_letter_code
_entity_poly.pdbx_strand_id
1 'polypeptide(L)'
;MKFKVIEGGRGQVARVEVCPEAGCGPSRDDVRREAARRLDASGYHTSRVREFATGAPMPGALRYLSLQLDFVAEALSRLDPIPLDFRSDAYWPAFS
;
A
#
# COMPACT_ATOMS: atom_id res chain seq x y z
N MET A 1 -34.21 18.47 -17.49
CA MET A 1 -32.90 18.47 -16.80
C MET A 1 -32.08 17.30 -17.30
N LYS A 2 -30.82 17.49 -17.69
CA LYS A 2 -29.92 16.42 -18.15
C LYS A 2 -28.75 16.32 -17.17
N PHE A 3 -28.64 15.20 -16.47
CA PHE A 3 -27.48 14.91 -15.61
C PHE A 3 -26.39 14.28 -16.49
N LYS A 4 -25.22 14.93 -16.55
CA LYS A 4 -24.05 14.39 -17.24
C LYS A 4 -23.21 13.63 -16.22
N VAL A 5 -23.18 12.31 -16.35
CA VAL A 5 -22.27 11.43 -15.62
C VAL A 5 -20.87 11.65 -16.19
N ILE A 6 -19.87 11.89 -15.34
CA ILE A 6 -18.47 11.78 -15.75
C ILE A 6 -17.96 10.43 -15.27
N GLU A 7 -17.55 9.66 -16.28
CA GLU A 7 -16.97 8.34 -16.30
C GLU A 7 -15.65 8.31 -15.51
N GLY A 8 -15.64 7.61 -14.38
CA GLY A 8 -14.42 7.34 -13.63
C GLY A 8 -13.77 6.07 -14.16
N GLY A 9 -12.63 6.17 -14.85
CA GLY A 9 -11.83 5.00 -15.16
C GLY A 9 -10.80 5.17 -16.26
N ARG A 10 -9.54 5.39 -15.87
CA ARG A 10 -8.35 4.70 -16.38
C ARG A 10 -7.07 5.32 -15.80
N GLY A 11 -6.76 4.94 -14.56
CA GLY A 11 -5.38 5.00 -14.07
C GLY A 11 -4.55 3.95 -14.80
N GLN A 12 -4.09 4.28 -16.00
CA GLN A 12 -2.97 3.60 -16.63
C GLN A 12 -1.81 4.59 -16.64
N VAL A 13 -1.03 4.58 -15.56
CA VAL A 13 0.40 4.82 -15.72
C VAL A 13 1.00 3.41 -15.65
N ALA A 14 1.15 2.84 -16.83
CA ALA A 14 1.93 1.64 -17.02
C ALA A 14 3.27 1.82 -16.31
N ARG A 15 3.65 0.79 -15.56
CA ARG A 15 4.93 0.61 -14.88
C ARG A 15 6.05 1.21 -15.73
N VAL A 16 6.61 2.33 -15.29
CA VAL A 16 8.01 2.60 -15.61
C VAL A 16 8.78 1.57 -14.79
N GLU A 17 9.01 0.40 -15.40
CA GLU A 17 10.15 -0.41 -15.03
C GLU A 17 11.36 0.43 -15.42
N VAL A 18 11.83 1.24 -14.47
CA VAL A 18 13.19 1.74 -14.52
C VAL A 18 14.05 0.49 -14.45
N CYS A 19 14.74 0.18 -15.56
CA CYS A 19 15.82 -0.80 -15.56
C CYS A 19 16.69 -0.53 -14.33
N PRO A 20 16.91 -1.50 -13.44
CA PRO A 20 17.80 -1.27 -12.32
C PRO A 20 19.21 -1.10 -12.89
N GLU A 21 19.74 0.12 -12.79
CA GLU A 21 21.18 0.34 -12.73
C GLU A 21 21.74 -0.72 -11.78
N ALA A 22 22.49 -1.67 -12.34
CA ALA A 22 23.03 -2.80 -11.61
C ALA A 22 23.99 -2.30 -10.52
N GLY A 23 23.47 -2.07 -9.31
CA GLY A 23 24.26 -1.58 -8.19
C GLY A 23 23.50 -0.83 -7.10
N CYS A 24 22.26 -0.36 -7.34
CA CYS A 24 21.50 0.34 -6.30
C CYS A 24 20.61 -0.63 -5.52
N GLY A 25 20.78 -0.69 -4.20
CA GLY A 25 19.88 -1.44 -3.31
C GLY A 25 18.43 -0.93 -3.35
N PRO A 26 17.51 -1.54 -2.60
CA PRO A 26 16.10 -1.15 -2.60
C PRO A 26 15.93 0.34 -2.29
N SER A 27 15.00 0.97 -3.00
CA SER A 27 14.68 2.38 -2.80
C SER A 27 13.55 2.57 -1.80
N ARG A 28 13.40 3.81 -1.29
CA ARG A 28 12.25 4.18 -0.45
C ARG A 28 10.92 3.96 -1.16
N ASP A 29 10.88 4.12 -2.48
CA ASP A 29 9.67 3.89 -3.27
C ASP A 29 9.35 2.39 -3.43
N ASP A 30 10.35 1.51 -3.40
CA ASP A 30 10.13 0.07 -3.35
C ASP A 30 9.47 -0.34 -2.02
N VAL A 31 9.90 0.26 -0.91
CA VAL A 31 9.29 0.05 0.42
C VAL A 31 7.84 0.53 0.46
N ARG A 32 7.56 1.74 -0.06
CA ARG A 32 6.20 2.28 -0.15
C ARG A 32 5.28 1.39 -1.00
N ARG A 33 5.80 0.88 -2.11
CA ARG A 33 5.05 -0.03 -2.99
C ARG A 33 4.72 -1.35 -2.31
N GLU A 34 5.64 -1.86 -1.49
CA GLU A 34 5.41 -3.06 -0.69
C GLU A 34 4.33 -2.86 0.37
N ALA A 35 4.34 -1.72 1.07
CA ALA A 35 3.29 -1.38 2.02
C ALA A 35 1.90 -1.29 1.36
N ALA A 36 1.82 -0.61 0.21
CA ALA A 36 0.60 -0.51 -0.58
C ALA A 36 0.11 -1.91 -1.02
N ARG A 37 1.00 -2.77 -1.52
CA ARG A 37 0.68 -4.15 -1.92
C ARG A 37 0.08 -4.95 -0.76
N ARG A 38 0.65 -4.84 0.44
CA ARG A 38 0.14 -5.54 1.64
C ARG A 38 -1.21 -4.97 2.09
N LEU A 39 -1.41 -3.66 1.98
CA LEU A 39 -2.69 -3.03 2.28
C LEU A 39 -3.79 -3.48 1.30
N ASP A 40 -3.48 -3.54 0.01
CA ASP A 40 -4.37 -4.05 -1.03
C ASP A 40 -4.79 -5.50 -0.77
N ALA A 41 -3.83 -6.35 -0.37
CA ALA A 41 -4.09 -7.75 -0.06
C ALA A 41 -4.92 -7.97 1.22
N SER A 42 -5.03 -6.98 2.10
CA SER A 42 -5.71 -7.11 3.40
C SER A 42 -7.24 -7.01 3.35
N GLY A 43 -7.81 -6.55 2.23
CA GLY A 43 -9.25 -6.23 2.14
C GLY A 43 -9.62 -4.88 2.80
N TYR A 44 -8.63 -4.06 3.16
CA TYR A 44 -8.84 -2.71 3.68
C TYR A 44 -9.72 -1.86 2.77
N HIS A 45 -9.39 -1.80 1.47
CA HIS A 45 -10.12 -0.95 0.52
C HIS A 45 -11.58 -1.37 0.37
N THR A 46 -11.85 -2.67 0.29
CA THR A 46 -13.23 -3.20 0.25
C THR A 46 -14.00 -2.85 1.51
N SER A 47 -13.39 -2.99 2.68
CA SER A 47 -14.02 -2.67 3.96
C SER A 47 -14.29 -1.17 4.12
N ARG A 48 -13.37 -0.33 3.64
CA ARG A 48 -13.52 1.12 3.61
C ARG A 48 -14.65 1.57 2.68
N VAL A 49 -14.76 0.97 1.49
CA VAL A 49 -15.88 1.24 0.57
C VAL A 49 -17.20 0.83 1.19
N ARG A 50 -17.26 -0.31 1.88
CA ARG A 50 -18.47 -0.75 2.58
C ARG A 50 -18.86 0.21 3.70
N GLU A 51 -17.91 0.66 4.52
CA GLU A 51 -18.16 1.66 5.57
C GLU A 51 -18.75 2.93 4.98
N PHE A 52 -18.17 3.44 3.89
CA PHE A 52 -18.68 4.61 3.20
C PHE A 52 -20.11 4.41 2.64
N ALA A 53 -20.36 3.27 1.99
CA ALA A 53 -21.65 3.01 1.34
C ALA A 53 -22.79 2.70 2.32
N THR A 54 -22.48 2.12 3.49
CA THR A 54 -23.48 1.58 4.41
C THR A 54 -23.54 2.29 5.76
N GLY A 55 -22.52 3.09 6.10
CA GLY A 55 -22.31 3.65 7.43
C GLY A 55 -21.89 2.62 8.49
N ALA A 56 -21.81 1.33 8.14
CA ALA A 56 -21.38 0.30 9.07
C ALA A 56 -19.86 0.40 9.30
N PRO A 57 -19.39 0.45 10.57
CA PRO A 57 -18.00 0.72 10.85
C PRO A 57 -17.07 -0.37 10.28
N MET A 58 -15.94 0.07 9.72
CA MET A 58 -14.88 -0.83 9.27
C MET A 58 -14.28 -1.61 10.46
N PRO A 59 -13.85 -2.87 10.28
CA PRO A 59 -13.14 -3.59 11.33
C PRO A 59 -11.94 -2.80 11.86
N GLY A 60 -11.85 -2.65 13.18
CA GLY A 60 -10.76 -1.91 13.83
C GLY A 60 -9.38 -2.47 13.47
N ALA A 61 -9.26 -3.80 13.37
CA ALA A 61 -8.02 -4.46 12.97
C ALA A 61 -7.48 -3.96 11.61
N LEU A 62 -8.35 -3.69 10.63
CA LEU A 62 -7.93 -3.16 9.33
C LEU A 62 -7.45 -1.70 9.42
N ARG A 63 -8.06 -0.89 10.29
CA ARG A 63 -7.57 0.47 10.59
C ARG A 63 -6.19 0.44 11.23
N TYR A 64 -5.98 -0.45 12.19
CA TYR A 64 -4.68 -0.60 12.84
C TYR A 64 -3.63 -1.15 11.89
N LEU A 65 -3.99 -2.11 11.03
CA LEU A 65 -3.08 -2.65 10.04
C LEU A 65 -2.57 -1.56 9.08
N SER A 66 -3.43 -0.67 8.58
CA SER A 66 -2.97 0.42 7.69
C SER A 66 -1.94 1.31 8.38
N LEU A 67 -2.20 1.67 9.65
CA LEU A 67 -1.26 2.47 10.44
C LEU A 67 0.08 1.75 10.66
N GLN A 68 0.04 0.44 10.93
CA GLN A 68 1.25 -0.36 11.12
C GLN A 68 2.07 -0.48 9.83
N LEU A 69 1.41 -0.70 8.68
CA LEU A 69 2.09 -0.75 7.39
C LEU A 69 2.76 0.57 7.04
N ASP A 70 2.09 1.70 7.28
CA ASP A 70 2.67 3.03 7.06
C ASP A 70 3.88 3.28 7.97
N PHE A 71 3.77 2.91 9.25
CA PHE A 71 4.87 3.05 10.21
C PHE A 71 6.09 2.20 9.82
N VAL A 72 5.90 0.93 9.47
CA VAL A 72 7.00 0.05 9.03
C VAL A 72 7.64 0.59 7.76
N ALA A 73 6.84 1.07 6.80
CA ALA A 73 7.35 1.63 5.55
C ALA A 73 8.23 2.85 5.81
N GLU A 74 7.80 3.73 6.73
CA GLU A 74 8.59 4.88 7.15
C GLU A 74 9.88 4.47 7.86
N ALA A 75 9.82 3.50 8.78
CA ALA A 75 10.97 3.01 9.52
C ALA A 75 12.03 2.38 8.58
N LEU A 76 11.60 1.50 7.68
CA LEU A 76 12.48 0.87 6.68
C LEU A 76 13.08 1.89 5.72
N SER A 77 12.32 2.92 5.32
CA SER A 77 12.79 3.97 4.41
C SER A 77 13.91 4.86 5.01
N ARG A 78 14.09 4.82 6.33
CA ARG A 78 15.17 5.55 7.03
C ARG A 78 16.47 4.75 7.13
N LEU A 79 16.45 3.46 6.80
CA LEU A 79 17.66 2.63 6.79
C LEU A 79 18.52 2.96 5.57
N ASP A 80 19.84 2.99 5.78
CA ASP A 80 20.83 3.20 4.72
C ASP A 80 22.01 2.21 4.92
N PRO A 81 22.12 1.15 4.09
CA PRO A 81 21.20 0.80 3.00
C PRO A 81 19.88 0.18 3.50
N ILE A 82 18.82 0.27 2.69
CA ILE A 82 17.58 -0.51 2.93
C ILE A 82 17.90 -2.01 2.77
N PRO A 83 17.43 -2.90 3.68
CA PRO A 83 17.69 -4.33 3.57
C PRO A 83 17.19 -4.93 2.24
N LEU A 84 18.00 -5.77 1.60
CA LEU A 84 17.63 -6.43 0.33
C LEU A 84 16.39 -7.31 0.47
N ASP A 85 16.18 -7.87 1.65
CA ASP A 85 15.07 -8.72 2.03
C ASP A 85 13.94 -7.95 2.73
N PHE A 86 13.86 -6.62 2.56
CA PHE A 86 12.84 -5.78 3.20
C PHE A 86 11.38 -6.27 3.01
N ARG A 87 11.11 -7.12 2.01
CA ARG A 87 9.79 -7.73 1.77
C ARG A 87 9.47 -8.91 2.70
N SER A 88 10.44 -9.39 3.47
CA SER A 88 10.29 -10.48 4.43
C SER A 88 9.27 -10.14 5.50
N ASP A 89 8.41 -11.09 5.84
CA ASP A 89 7.40 -10.93 6.90
C ASP A 89 8.02 -10.62 8.28
N ALA A 90 9.32 -10.83 8.47
CA ALA A 90 10.03 -10.43 9.68
C ALA A 90 9.98 -8.91 9.95
N TYR A 91 9.79 -8.09 8.92
CA TYR A 91 9.72 -6.63 9.04
C TYR A 91 8.30 -6.09 9.14
N TRP A 92 7.29 -6.84 8.68
CA TRP A 92 5.93 -6.36 8.51
C TRP A 92 4.99 -6.96 9.54
N PRO A 93 3.88 -6.29 9.88
CA PRO A 93 2.88 -6.85 10.77
C PRO A 93 2.30 -8.16 10.20
N ALA A 94 2.19 -9.18 11.04
CA ALA A 94 1.51 -10.42 10.71
C ALA A 94 -0.01 -10.23 10.75
N PHE A 95 -0.72 -10.92 9.87
CA PHE A 95 -2.16 -11.10 9.98
C PHE A 95 -2.42 -12.12 11.10
N SER A 96 -3.04 -11.70 12.22
CA SER A 96 -3.54 -12.63 13.24
C SER A 96 -5.03 -12.90 13.04
#